data_AF-A0A3D2NI96-F1
#
_entry.id   AF-A0A3D2NI96-F1
#
_cell.length_a   1.000
_cell.length_b   1.000
_cell.length_c   1.000
_cell.angle_alpha   90.00
_cell.angle_beta   90.00
_cell.angle_gamma   90.00
#
_symmetry.space_group_name_H-M   'P 1'
#
loop_
_entity.id
_entity.type
_entity.pdbx_description
1 polymer ?
#
loop_
_entity_poly.entity_id
_entity_poly.type
_entity_poly.pdbx_seq_one_letter_code
_entity_poly.pdbx_strand_id
1 'polypeptide(L)'
;MAVANPEPTLRALLGRAELSLRLASDAADLADDALDRPTRWVHSSDLADPTPFLADDLVLLTTGTQFPGGDDADRAPFDAYVRRLVDRGVAALGFGTEVVRAGIPSA
;
A
#
# COMPACT_ATOMS: atom_id res chain seq x y z
N MET A 1 30.86 -12.27 10.40
CA MET A 1 30.60 -11.40 9.23
C MET A 1 29.12 -11.10 9.22
N ALA A 2 28.71 -9.95 9.77
CA ALA A 2 27.30 -9.57 9.79
C ALA A 2 26.85 -9.37 8.34
N VAL A 3 25.90 -10.18 7.89
CA VAL A 3 25.17 -9.88 6.66
C VAL A 3 24.50 -8.53 6.90
N ALA A 4 24.91 -7.51 6.15
CA ALA A 4 24.13 -6.28 6.09
C ALA A 4 22.75 -6.72 5.58
N ASN A 5 21.74 -6.70 6.44
CA ASN A 5 20.38 -6.87 5.96
C ASN A 5 20.15 -5.67 5.02
N PRO A 6 19.99 -5.89 3.70
CA PRO A 6 19.59 -4.79 2.85
C PRO A 6 18.29 -4.26 3.42
N GLU A 7 18.19 -2.94 3.61
CA GLU A 7 16.96 -2.33 4.09
C GLU A 7 15.81 -2.84 3.22
N PRO A 8 14.72 -3.37 3.81
CA PRO A 8 13.65 -3.94 3.02
C PRO A 8 13.06 -2.83 2.14
N THR A 9 13.07 -2.99 0.82
CA THR A 9 12.47 -2.05 -0.13
C THR A 9 11.19 -2.63 -0.75
N LEU A 10 10.38 -1.79 -1.39
CA LEU A 10 9.21 -2.27 -2.14
C LEU A 10 9.62 -3.22 -3.28
N ARG A 11 10.73 -2.93 -3.97
CA ARG A 11 11.30 -3.83 -4.98
C ARG A 11 11.64 -5.19 -4.39
N ALA A 12 12.22 -5.22 -3.18
CA ALA A 12 12.55 -6.47 -2.50
C ALA A 12 11.29 -7.25 -2.09
N LEU A 13 10.20 -6.56 -1.71
CA LEU A 13 8.91 -7.21 -1.43
C LEU A 13 8.27 -7.78 -2.69
N LEU A 14 8.21 -7.01 -3.77
CA LEU A 14 7.68 -7.43 -5.07
C LEU A 14 8.47 -8.60 -5.68
N GLY A 15 9.78 -8.67 -5.43
CA GLY A 15 10.63 -9.77 -5.88
C GLY A 15 10.42 -11.11 -5.14
N ARG A 16 9.66 -11.12 -4.03
CA ARG A 16 9.38 -12.35 -3.28
C ARG A 16 8.15 -13.05 -3.86
N ALA A 17 8.40 -14.03 -4.72
CA ALA A 17 7.36 -14.83 -5.36
C ALA A 17 6.39 -15.48 -4.35
N GLU A 18 6.87 -15.85 -3.17
CA GLU A 18 6.08 -16.43 -2.07
C GLU A 18 4.95 -15.50 -1.58
N LEU A 19 5.10 -14.19 -1.75
CA LEU A 19 4.09 -13.21 -1.33
C LEU A 19 3.02 -12.95 -2.41
N SER A 20 3.21 -13.46 -3.63
CA SER A 20 2.29 -13.26 -4.76
C SER A 20 1.87 -11.79 -4.99
N LEU A 21 2.79 -10.86 -4.74
CA LEU A 21 2.54 -9.43 -4.90
C LEU A 21 2.70 -9.02 -6.36
N ARG A 22 1.89 -8.04 -6.77
CA ARG A 22 2.01 -7.39 -8.08
C ARG A 22 1.90 -5.89 -7.91
N LEU A 23 2.72 -5.15 -8.65
CA LEU A 23 2.56 -3.71 -8.77
C LEU A 23 1.25 -3.41 -9.52
N ALA A 24 0.35 -2.66 -8.86
CA ALA A 24 -0.92 -2.26 -9.44
C ALA A 24 -0.79 -1.05 -10.38
N SER A 25 0.06 -0.09 -10.00
CA SER A 25 0.36 1.12 -10.76
C SER A 25 1.34 0.84 -11.92
N ASP A 26 1.36 1.71 -12.92
CA ASP A 26 2.44 1.69 -13.91
C ASP A 26 3.74 2.18 -13.24
N ALA A 27 4.84 1.46 -13.46
CA ALA A 27 6.15 1.86 -12.95
C ALA A 27 6.65 3.17 -13.59
N ALA A 28 6.18 3.51 -14.80
CA ALA A 28 6.53 4.75 -15.48
C ALA A 28 5.90 6.00 -14.82
N ASP A 29 4.81 5.82 -14.06
CA ASP A 29 4.14 6.90 -13.34
C ASP A 29 4.71 7.12 -11.93
N LEU A 30 5.64 6.27 -11.49
CA LEU A 30 6.30 6.39 -10.20
C LEU A 30 7.54 7.29 -10.30
N ALA A 31 7.91 7.91 -9.19
CA ALA A 31 9.24 8.52 -9.08
C ALA A 31 10.33 7.45 -9.24
N ASP A 32 11.47 7.83 -9.83
CA ASP A 32 12.57 6.92 -10.18
C ASP A 32 13.05 6.04 -9.01
N ASP A 33 12.96 6.54 -7.78
CA ASP A 33 13.39 5.86 -6.56
C ASP A 33 12.25 5.24 -5.74
N ALA A 34 10.99 5.36 -6.18
CA ALA A 34 9.82 4.97 -5.39
C ALA A 34 9.87 3.50 -4.93
N LEU A 35 10.30 2.59 -5.82
CA LEU A 35 10.40 1.16 -5.51
C LEU A 35 11.60 0.81 -4.64
N ASP A 36 12.63 1.66 -4.65
CA ASP A 36 13.88 1.45 -3.91
C ASP A 36 13.90 2.21 -2.58
N ARG A 37 12.82 2.96 -2.26
CA ARG A 37 12.63 3.58 -0.95
C ARG A 37 12.69 2.52 0.16
N PRO A 38 13.45 2.78 1.24
CA PRO A 38 13.51 1.88 2.38
C PRO A 38 12.14 1.85 3.08
N THR A 39 11.62 0.65 3.27
CA THR A 39 10.39 0.38 4.02
C THR A 39 10.77 -0.07 5.42
N ARG A 40 10.36 0.68 6.44
CA ARG A 40 10.69 0.33 7.83
C ARG A 40 9.73 -0.70 8.40
N TRP A 41 8.48 -0.68 7.95
CA TRP A 41 7.44 -1.53 8.51
C TRP A 41 6.28 -1.77 7.53
N VAL A 42 5.57 -2.87 7.74
CA VAL A 42 4.34 -3.19 7.01
C VAL A 42 3.21 -3.33 8.03
N HIS A 43 2.12 -2.59 7.84
CA HIS A 43 0.92 -2.68 8.70
C HIS A 43 -0.28 -3.15 7.90
N SER A 44 -1.15 -3.98 8.50
CA SER A 44 -2.46 -4.29 7.94
C SER A 44 -3.53 -3.54 8.72
N SER A 45 -4.34 -2.72 8.05
CA SER A 45 -5.45 -2.00 8.69
C SER A 45 -6.58 -1.73 7.71
N ASP A 46 -7.81 -1.98 8.16
CA ASP A 46 -9.05 -1.66 7.47
C ASP A 46 -9.85 -0.59 8.23
N LEU A 47 -9.13 0.31 8.91
CA LEU A 47 -9.74 1.49 9.52
C LEU A 47 -10.05 2.54 8.45
N ALA A 48 -11.19 3.24 8.61
CA ALA A 48 -11.52 4.39 7.79
C ALA A 48 -10.52 5.55 7.96
N ASP A 49 -9.84 5.59 9.10
CA ASP A 49 -8.68 6.45 9.34
C ASP A 49 -7.58 5.69 10.12
N PRO A 50 -6.57 5.15 9.41
CA PRO A 50 -5.46 4.47 10.06
C PRO A 50 -4.37 5.46 10.52
N THR A 51 -4.38 6.71 10.04
CA THR A 51 -3.25 7.65 10.18
C THR A 51 -2.77 7.95 11.60
N PRO A 52 -3.61 7.94 12.67
CA PRO A 52 -3.14 8.15 14.04
C PRO A 52 -2.18 7.05 14.54
N PHE A 53 -2.21 5.87 13.93
CA PHE A 53 -1.43 4.70 14.34
C PHE A 53 -0.26 4.39 13.38
N LEU A 54 -0.14 5.16 12.30
CA LEU A 54 0.90 4.98 11.30
C LEU A 54 2.20 5.65 11.72
N ALA A 55 3.31 4.95 11.51
CA ALA A 55 4.66 5.51 11.51
C ALA A 55 5.04 6.01 10.10
N ASP A 56 6.12 6.77 9.98
CA ASP A 56 6.68 7.16 8.68
C ASP A 56 7.26 5.94 7.91
N ASP A 57 7.35 6.04 6.58
CA ASP A 57 8.00 5.06 5.70
C ASP A 57 7.46 3.62 5.82
N LEU A 58 6.15 3.49 6.02
CA LEU A 58 5.48 2.20 6.07
C LEU A 58 4.74 1.84 4.79
N VAL A 59 4.52 0.54 4.64
CA VAL A 59 3.58 -0.04 3.67
C VAL A 59 2.29 -0.36 4.40
N LEU A 60 1.16 0.16 3.94
CA LEU A 60 -0.15 -0.18 4.49
C LEU A 60 -0.80 -1.26 3.62
N LEU A 61 -1.33 -2.31 4.24
CA LEU A 61 -2.12 -3.35 3.60
C LEU A 61 -3.59 -3.17 4.02
N THR A 62 -4.49 -3.19 3.05
CA THR A 62 -5.94 -3.10 3.30
C THR A 62 -6.70 -4.07 2.40
N THR A 63 -7.84 -4.55 2.87
CA THR A 63 -8.83 -5.32 2.10
C THR A 63 -9.91 -4.43 1.46
N GLY A 64 -9.94 -3.14 1.80
CA GLY A 64 -10.90 -2.16 1.30
C GLY A 64 -12.29 -2.24 1.92
N THR A 65 -12.47 -3.04 2.98
CA THR A 65 -13.76 -3.21 3.70
C THR A 65 -14.30 -1.91 4.30
N GLN A 66 -13.43 -0.93 4.56
CA GLN A 66 -13.79 0.39 5.09
C GLN A 66 -14.57 1.28 4.12
N PHE A 67 -14.68 0.90 2.83
CA PHE A 67 -15.38 1.68 1.82
C PHE A 67 -16.73 1.04 1.44
N PRO A 68 -17.85 1.52 2.02
CA PRO A 68 -19.18 1.05 1.62
C PRO A 68 -19.53 1.54 0.21
N GLY A 69 -20.01 0.62 -0.65
CA GLY A 69 -20.60 0.97 -1.96
C GLY A 69 -19.92 0.38 -3.21
N GLY A 70 -18.85 -0.42 -3.07
CA GLY A 70 -18.33 -1.20 -4.20
C GLY A 70 -17.71 -0.35 -5.32
N ASP A 71 -17.90 -0.73 -6.59
CA ASP A 71 -17.40 0.00 -7.77
C ASP A 71 -18.25 1.24 -8.12
N ASP A 72 -19.48 1.29 -7.63
CA ASP A 72 -20.45 2.39 -7.87
C ASP A 72 -20.41 3.46 -6.77
N ALA A 73 -19.49 3.36 -5.82
CA ALA A 73 -19.32 4.33 -4.75
C ALA A 73 -18.69 5.64 -5.27
N ASP A 74 -19.09 6.75 -4.64
CA ASP A 74 -18.44 8.05 -4.84
C ASP A 74 -16.91 7.92 -4.66
N ARG A 75 -16.13 8.53 -5.57
CA ARG A 75 -14.66 8.53 -5.49
C ARG A 75 -14.10 9.37 -4.34
N ALA A 76 -14.86 10.38 -3.90
CA ALA A 76 -14.44 11.33 -2.87
C ALA A 76 -13.91 10.71 -1.56
N PRO A 77 -14.55 9.68 -0.95
CA PRO A 77 -14.00 8.98 0.22
C PRO A 77 -12.66 8.26 -0.05
N PHE A 78 -12.47 7.69 -1.24
CA PHE A 78 -11.20 7.04 -1.61
C PHE A 78 -10.09 8.09 -1.75
N ASP A 79 -10.35 9.19 -2.44
CA ASP A 79 -9.39 10.30 -2.59
C ASP A 79 -8.99 10.88 -1.24
N ALA A 80 -9.95 11.10 -0.34
CA ALA A 80 -9.70 11.60 1.00
C ALA A 80 -8.88 10.61 1.84
N TYR A 81 -9.07 9.31 1.65
CA TYR A 81 -8.25 8.28 2.29
C TYR A 81 -6.82 8.28 1.75
N VAL A 82 -6.64 8.24 0.43
CA VAL A 82 -5.31 8.23 -0.19
C VAL A 82 -4.53 9.50 0.15
N ARG A 83 -5.16 10.68 0.11
CA ARG A 83 -4.53 11.95 0.52
C ARG A 83 -3.97 11.89 1.93
N ARG A 84 -4.76 11.38 2.90
CA ARG A 84 -4.31 11.23 4.29
C ARG A 84 -3.09 10.32 4.43
N LEU A 85 -3.01 9.24 3.64
CA LEU A 85 -1.85 8.35 3.63
C LEU A 85 -0.60 9.03 3.05
N VAL A 86 -0.77 9.76 1.94
CA VAL A 86 0.32 10.51 1.31
C VAL A 86 0.85 11.59 2.26
N ASP A 87 -0.04 12.38 2.87
CA ASP A 87 0.32 13.43 3.82
C ASP A 87 1.04 12.87 5.06
N ARG A 88 0.71 11.64 5.47
CA ARG A 88 1.39 10.93 6.57
C ARG A 88 2.75 10.36 6.18
N GLY A 89 3.10 10.33 4.89
CA GLY A 89 4.37 9.78 4.40
C GLY A 89 4.37 8.26 4.20
N VAL A 90 3.20 7.65 3.96
CA VAL A 90 3.11 6.22 3.62
C VAL A 90 3.83 5.97 2.30
N ALA A 91 4.72 4.97 2.29
CA ALA A 91 5.55 4.66 1.12
C ALA A 91 4.79 3.87 0.05
N ALA A 92 3.86 3.00 0.46
CA ALA A 92 2.99 2.26 -0.46
C ALA A 92 1.70 1.79 0.20
N LEU A 93 0.68 1.57 -0.64
CA LEU A 93 -0.57 0.91 -0.29
C LEU A 93 -0.66 -0.42 -1.03
N GLY A 94 -0.78 -1.52 -0.31
CA GLY A 94 -1.07 -2.85 -0.83
C GLY A 94 -2.53 -3.21 -0.59
N PHE A 95 -3.13 -3.88 -1.57
CA PHE A 95 -4.53 -4.28 -1.49
C PHE A 95 -4.65 -5.81 -1.47
N GLY A 96 -5.24 -6.35 -0.42
CA GLY A 96 -5.57 -7.77 -0.30
C GLY A 96 -6.82 -8.07 -1.12
N THR A 97 -6.64 -8.65 -2.30
CA THR A 97 -7.74 -9.13 -3.16
C THR A 97 -8.19 -10.53 -2.75
N GLU A 98 -9.39 -10.94 -3.16
CA GLU A 98 -9.95 -12.30 -3.02
C GLU A 98 -10.33 -12.75 -1.60
N VAL A 99 -10.20 -11.90 -0.58
CA VAL A 99 -10.67 -12.20 0.80
C VAL A 99 -12.04 -11.58 1.08
N VAL A 100 -12.30 -10.37 0.57
CA VAL A 100 -13.56 -9.64 0.76
C VAL A 100 -14.11 -9.14 -0.58
N ARG A 101 -13.23 -8.79 -1.52
CA ARG A 101 -13.59 -8.28 -2.85
C ARG A 101 -12.74 -8.95 -3.94
N ALA A 102 -13.36 -9.24 -5.08
CA ALA A 102 -12.64 -9.68 -6.26
C ALA A 102 -11.90 -8.46 -6.88
N GLY A 103 -10.57 -8.45 -6.81
CA GLY A 103 -9.73 -7.37 -7.36
C GLY A 103 -9.64 -6.05 -6.56
N ILE A 104 -8.94 -5.09 -7.16
CA ILE A 104 -8.69 -3.74 -6.63
C ILE A 104 -9.58 -2.71 -7.34
N PRO A 105 -9.96 -1.59 -6.70
CA PRO A 105 -10.63 -0.49 -7.38
C PRO A 105 -9.81 0.04 -8.56
N SER A 106 -10.49 0.51 -9.62
CA SER A 106 -9.82 1.18 -10.73
C SER A 106 -9.19 2.51 -10.29
N ALA A 107 -7.98 2.78 -10.78
CA ALA A 107 -7.26 4.04 -10.56
C ALA A 107 -7.91 5.22 -11.31
#